data_AF-W5KE49-F1
#
_entry.id   AF-W5KE49-F1
#
_cell.length_a   1.000
_cell.length_b   1.000
_cell.length_c   1.000
_cell.angle_alpha   90.00
_cell.angle_beta   90.00
_cell.angle_gamma   90.00
#
_symmetry.space_group_name_H-M   'P 1'
#
loop_
_entity.id
_entity.type
_entity.pdbx_description
1 polymer ?
#
loop_
_entity_poly.entity_id
_entity_poly.type
_entity_poly.pdbx_seq_one_letter_code
_entity_poly.pdbx_strand_id
1 'polypeptide(L)'
;MAAPVDLELKKAFAELQAKMIDTQQKVKIADLQIEQLSRMKKHSNLTHVEITSLPDSTRMYEGVGRIFKIREVWQRQTAWLGA
;
A
#
# COMPACT_ATOMS: atom_id res chain seq x y z
N MET A 1 -53.01 14.68 11.01
CA MET A 1 -52.11 13.57 11.38
C MET A 1 -50.99 13.54 10.35
N ALA A 2 -49.79 14.01 10.71
CA ALA A 2 -48.65 14.07 9.80
C ALA A 2 -48.12 12.66 9.54
N ALA A 3 -47.98 12.32 8.27
CA ALA A 3 -47.84 10.96 7.78
C ALA A 3 -46.52 10.29 8.24
N PRO A 4 -46.54 8.99 8.59
CA PRO A 4 -45.37 8.21 9.00
C PRO A 4 -44.23 8.17 7.96
N VAL A 5 -44.55 8.47 6.70
CA VAL A 5 -43.64 8.49 5.54
C VAL A 5 -42.54 9.56 5.68
N ASP A 6 -42.80 10.69 6.34
CA ASP A 6 -41.82 11.79 6.50
C ASP A 6 -40.67 11.39 7.45
N LEU A 7 -40.98 10.58 8.47
CA LEU A 7 -40.00 10.08 9.43
C LEU A 7 -39.07 9.02 8.83
N GLU A 8 -39.60 8.13 7.99
CA GLU A 8 -38.78 7.14 7.27
C GLU A 8 -37.87 7.79 6.24
N LEU A 9 -38.37 8.81 5.54
CA LEU A 9 -37.58 9.58 4.58
C LEU A 9 -36.41 10.30 5.27
N LYS A 10 -36.66 10.96 6.41
CA LYS A 10 -35.60 11.60 7.21
C LYS A 10 -34.56 10.61 7.71
N LYS A 11 -34.96 9.41 8.14
CA LYS A 11 -34.04 8.34 8.53
C LYS A 11 -33.20 7.85 7.35
N ALA A 12 -33.82 7.60 6.21
CA ALA A 12 -33.13 7.19 4.99
C ALA A 12 -32.10 8.23 4.52
N PHE A 13 -32.43 9.53 4.60
CA PHE A 13 -31.48 10.61 4.30
C PHE A 13 -30.30 10.65 5.28
N ALA A 14 -30.54 10.45 6.58
CA ALA A 14 -29.48 10.39 7.58
C ALA A 14 -28.54 9.19 7.35
N GLU A 15 -29.10 8.02 7.03
CA GLU A 15 -28.31 6.83 6.68
C GLU A 15 -27.52 7.02 5.38
N LEU A 16 -28.11 7.64 4.37
CA LEU A 16 -27.44 7.94 3.11
C LEU A 16 -26.26 8.91 3.33
N GLN A 17 -26.47 9.95 4.14
CA GLN A 17 -25.44 10.91 4.49
C GLN A 17 -24.30 10.25 5.27
N ALA A 18 -24.61 9.37 6.22
CA ALA A 18 -23.61 8.58 6.93
C ALA A 18 -22.79 7.68 5.99
N LYS A 19 -23.46 6.98 5.04
CA LYS A 19 -22.79 6.15 4.02
C LYS A 19 -21.92 6.98 3.08
N MET A 20 -22.37 8.17 2.70
CA MET A 20 -21.59 9.09 1.88
C MET A 20 -20.28 9.48 2.59
N ILE A 21 -20.37 9.87 3.86
CA ILE A 21 -19.22 10.28 4.66
C ILE A 21 -18.22 9.11 4.83
N ASP A 22 -18.70 7.92 5.18
CA ASP A 22 -17.86 6.73 5.33
C ASP A 22 -17.14 6.37 4.02
N THR A 23 -17.86 6.43 2.89
CA THR A 23 -17.26 6.18 1.57
C THR A 23 -16.19 7.21 1.24
N GLN A 24 -16.44 8.50 1.49
CA GLN A 24 -15.46 9.55 1.25
C GLN A 24 -14.21 9.40 2.13
N GLN A 25 -14.37 8.95 3.38
CA GLN A 25 -13.23 8.66 4.26
C GLN A 25 -12.41 7.48 3.74
N LYS A 26 -13.08 6.39 3.32
CA LYS A 26 -12.40 5.22 2.73
C LYS A 26 -11.64 5.55 1.46
N VAL A 27 -12.19 6.39 0.59
CA VAL A 27 -11.51 6.87 -0.62
C VAL A 27 -10.22 7.61 -0.25
N LYS A 28 -10.27 8.54 0.70
CA LYS A 28 -9.08 9.27 1.16
C LYS A 28 -8.00 8.35 1.72
N ILE A 29 -8.38 7.32 2.49
CA ILE A 29 -7.43 6.34 3.02
C ILE A 29 -6.80 5.54 1.88
N ALA A 30 -7.59 5.11 0.90
CA ALA A 30 -7.09 4.40 -0.27
C ALA A 30 -6.09 5.26 -1.07
N ASP A 31 -6.38 6.54 -1.28
CA ASP A 31 -5.47 7.47 -1.96
C ASP A 31 -4.12 7.59 -1.21
N LEU A 32 -4.16 7.71 0.12
CA LEU A 32 -2.94 7.74 0.94
C LEU A 32 -2.13 6.44 0.84
N GLN A 33 -2.81 5.29 0.82
CA GLN A 33 -2.15 3.99 0.64
C GLN A 33 -1.52 3.87 -0.75
N ILE A 34 -2.20 4.32 -1.81
CA ILE A 34 -1.65 4.33 -3.18
C ILE A 34 -0.38 5.17 -3.24
N GLU A 35 -0.38 6.35 -2.64
CA GLU A 35 0.81 7.19 -2.59
C GLU A 35 1.97 6.53 -1.83
N GLN A 36 1.69 5.92 -0.68
CA GLN A 36 2.69 5.20 0.10
C GLN A 36 3.31 4.06 -0.70
N LEU A 37 2.48 3.21 -1.31
CA LEU A 37 2.92 2.09 -2.14
C LEU A 37 3.70 2.56 -3.37
N SER A 38 3.28 3.66 -4.00
CA SER A 38 3.99 4.28 -5.12
C SER A 38 5.39 4.74 -4.72
N ARG A 39 5.54 5.39 -3.56
CA ARG A 39 6.84 5.79 -3.01
C ARG A 39 7.72 4.57 -2.69
N MET A 40 7.17 3.56 -2.03
CA MET A 40 7.88 2.32 -1.71
C MET A 40 8.35 1.59 -2.98
N LYS A 41 7.51 1.52 -4.02
CA LYS A 41 7.87 0.93 -5.31
C LYS A 41 9.02 1.68 -5.98
N LYS A 42 8.97 3.02 -6.01
CA LYS A 42 10.06 3.84 -6.56
C LYS A 42 11.37 3.61 -5.81
N HIS A 43 11.33 3.60 -4.48
CA HIS A 43 12.52 3.37 -3.66
C HIS A 43 13.11 1.96 -3.85
N SER A 44 12.23 0.94 -3.91
CA SER A 44 12.63 -0.44 -4.19
C SER A 44 13.25 -0.57 -5.57
N ASN A 45 12.66 0.07 -6.58
CA ASN A 45 13.18 0.07 -7.95
C ASN A 45 14.54 0.75 -8.04
N LEU A 46 14.74 1.90 -7.37
CA LEU A 46 16.02 2.59 -7.37
C LEU A 46 17.12 1.73 -6.73
N THR A 47 16.85 1.18 -5.55
CA THR A 47 17.75 0.26 -4.86
C THR A 47 18.05 -0.97 -5.72
N HIS A 48 17.05 -1.49 -6.44
CA HIS A 48 17.25 -2.63 -7.33
C HIS A 48 18.19 -2.30 -8.50
N VAL A 49 17.99 -1.17 -9.17
CA VAL A 49 18.84 -0.71 -10.29
C VAL A 49 20.29 -0.53 -9.86
N GLU A 50 20.52 0.06 -8.68
CA GLU A 50 21.89 0.22 -8.16
C GLU A 50 22.55 -1.13 -7.88
N ILE A 51 21.78 -2.11 -7.41
CA ILE A 51 22.32 -3.44 -7.05
C ILE A 51 22.53 -4.33 -8.27
N THR A 52 21.66 -4.27 -9.28
CA THR A 52 21.87 -4.99 -10.55
C THR A 52 23.01 -4.42 -11.38
N SER A 53 23.44 -3.18 -11.10
CA SER A 53 24.66 -2.62 -11.71
C SER A 53 25.96 -3.25 -11.17
N LEU A 54 25.89 -3.95 -10.03
CA LEU A 54 27.05 -4.60 -9.41
C LEU A 54 27.25 -6.02 -9.97
N PRO A 55 28.49 -6.53 -10.03
CA PRO A 55 28.76 -7.89 -10.46
C PRO A 55 28.05 -8.93 -9.58
N ASP A 56 27.50 -9.99 -10.19
CA ASP A 56 26.70 -11.02 -9.52
C ASP A 56 27.42 -11.74 -8.37
N SER A 57 28.75 -11.79 -8.39
CA SER A 57 29.61 -12.38 -7.36
C SER A 57 29.79 -11.51 -6.10
N THR A 58 29.19 -10.32 -6.08
CA THR A 58 29.35 -9.38 -4.96
C THR A 58 28.49 -9.83 -3.77
N ARG A 59 29.15 -10.13 -2.65
CA ARG A 59 28.46 -10.44 -1.39
C ARG A 59 27.87 -9.15 -0.81
N MET A 60 26.55 -9.09 -0.70
CA MET A 60 25.82 -7.95 -0.16
C MET A 60 25.22 -8.31 1.20
N TYR A 61 25.15 -7.34 2.11
CA TYR A 61 24.40 -7.46 3.35
C TYR A 61 23.01 -6.87 3.18
N GLU A 62 21.98 -7.70 3.28
CA GLU A 62 20.59 -7.25 3.32
C GLU A 62 20.15 -7.10 4.77
N GLY A 63 19.74 -5.88 5.14
CA GLY A 63 19.16 -5.61 6.45
C GLY A 63 17.73 -6.15 6.53
N VAL A 64 17.50 -7.12 7.42
CA VAL A 64 16.16 -7.60 7.78
C VAL A 64 15.91 -7.22 9.23
N GLY A 65 15.19 -6.10 9.44
CA GLY A 65 14.99 -5.53 10.77
C GLY A 65 16.29 -5.01 11.38
N ARG A 66 16.78 -5.64 12.45
CA ARG A 66 18.03 -5.27 13.15
C ARG A 66 19.21 -6.21 12.86
N ILE A 67 19.03 -7.19 11.96
CA ILE A 67 20.03 -8.19 11.61
C ILE A 67 20.44 -7.99 10.15
N PHE A 68 21.72 -8.17 9.86
CA PHE A 68 22.25 -8.15 8.49
C PHE A 68 22.52 -9.58 8.05
N LYS A 69 21.86 -10.04 6.97
CA LYS A 69 22.10 -11.34 6.37
C LYS A 69 22.96 -11.18 5.13
N ILE A 70 23.99 -12.00 5.00
CA ILE A 70 24.81 -12.03 3.78
C ILE A 70 24.04 -12.77 2.68
N ARG A 71 23.95 -12.14 1.51
CA ARG A 71 23.28 -12.70 0.34
C ARG A 71 24.03 -12.28 -0.92
N GLU A 72 24.03 -13.15 -1.92
CA GLU A 72 24.55 -12.81 -3.25
C GLU A 72 23.48 -12.07 -4.05
N VAL A 73 23.91 -11.20 -4.97
CA VAL A 73 23.02 -10.40 -5.84
C VAL A 73 22.04 -11.30 -6.59
N TRP A 74 22.49 -12.45 -7.09
CA TRP A 74 21.66 -13.42 -7.82
C TRP A 74 20.53 -14.03 -6.97
N GLN A 75 20.80 -14.35 -5.70
CA GLN A 75 19.78 -14.88 -4.79
C GLN A 75 18.70 -13.85 -4.43
N ARG A 76 18.99 -12.55 -4.56
CA ARG A 76 18.02 -11.50 -4.31
C ARG A 76 17.03 -11.33 -5.46
N GLN A 77 17.50 -11.44 -6.70
CA GLN A 77 16.64 -11.31 -7.90
C GLN A 77 15.58 -12.42 -7.97
N THR A 78 15.94 -13.65 -7.62
CA THR A 78 15.03 -14.82 -7.61
C THR A 78 13.92 -14.71 -6.57
N ALA A 79 14.18 -14.09 -5.42
CA ALA A 79 13.15 -13.89 -4.38
C ALA A 79 12.04 -12.91 -4.80
N TRP A 80 12.31 -12.01 -5.75
CA TRP A 80 11.32 -11.06 -6.29
C TRP A 80 10.45 -11.65 -7.40
N LEU A 81 10.94 -12.66 -8.13
CA LEU A 81 10.18 -13.32 -9.21
C LEU A 81 9.24 -14.42 -8.69
N GLY A 82 9.35 -14.80 -7.42
CA GLY A 82 8.62 -15.91 -6.82
C GLY A 82 7.46 -15.54 -5.89
N ALA A 83 7.03 -14.27 -5.87
CA ALA A 83 5.94 -13.77 -5.02
C ALA A 83 4.85 -13.08 -5.85
#